data_AF-A0A3M1QTF7-F1
#
_entry.id   AF-A0A3M1QTF7-F1
#
_cell.length_a   1.000
_cell.length_b   1.000
_cell.length_c   1.000
_cell.angle_alpha   90.00
_cell.angle_beta   90.00
_cell.angle_gamma   90.00
#
_symmetry.space_group_name_H-M   'P 1'
#
loop_
_entity.id
_entity.type
_entity.pdbx_description
1 polymer ?
#
loop_
_entity_poly.entity_id
_entity_poly.type
_entity_poly.pdbx_seq_one_letter_code
_entity_poly.pdbx_strand_id
1 'polypeptide(L)'
;MVKIIFVLMGIVTLASCVSVRVSDDPALAATVISAVLPTVTPQAQPVATTTPPSATPSGAYNIDGTLPPPVDCTVTWTSGVERTFYYEPSESAEVFSTVGFGGNAPAQAMTTDGWIGFDPGIAQAGNTGFRRLRWLKQDDTVTLEGAGCASLPVYVSGEE
;
A
#
# COMPACT_ATOMS: atom_id res chain seq x y z
N MET A 1 22.60 18.30 45.76
CA MET A 1 23.51 17.71 46.77
C MET A 1 23.20 16.24 46.89
N VAL A 2 24.22 15.37 46.89
CA VAL A 2 24.07 13.91 46.92
C VAL A 2 24.19 13.40 48.35
N LYS A 3 23.38 12.42 48.76
CA LYS A 3 23.72 11.56 49.89
C LYS A 3 23.23 10.12 49.66
N ILE A 4 24.13 9.34 49.09
CA ILE A 4 24.00 7.88 48.92
C ILE A 4 24.32 7.22 50.26
N ILE A 5 23.49 6.26 50.68
CA ILE A 5 23.83 5.28 51.72
C ILE A 5 23.50 3.90 51.14
N PHE A 6 24.53 3.06 51.00
CA PHE A 6 24.46 1.65 50.58
C PHE A 6 24.55 0.73 51.82
N VAL A 7 24.47 -0.60 51.59
CA VAL A 7 24.81 -1.71 52.52
C VAL A 7 23.71 -1.97 53.57
N LEU A 8 23.13 -3.16 53.83
CA LEU A 8 23.03 -4.53 53.24
C LEU A 8 21.67 -5.11 53.78
N MET A 9 21.10 -6.28 53.48
CA MET A 9 21.45 -7.53 52.79
C MET A 9 20.14 -8.24 52.34
N GLY A 10 20.16 -9.23 51.44
CA GLY A 10 19.04 -10.20 51.30
C GLY A 10 18.65 -10.60 49.86
N ILE A 11 19.24 -11.68 49.36
CA ILE A 11 18.92 -12.29 48.05
C ILE A 11 17.82 -13.34 48.20
N VAL A 12 16.82 -13.37 47.30
CA VAL A 12 16.31 -14.57 46.58
C VAL A 12 15.53 -14.09 45.35
N THR A 13 16.01 -14.45 44.16
CA THR A 13 15.24 -14.46 42.90
C THR A 13 14.45 -15.75 42.76
N LEU A 14 13.26 -15.74 42.16
CA LEU A 14 12.78 -16.82 41.28
C LEU A 14 11.57 -16.38 40.44
N ALA A 15 11.44 -16.99 39.25
CA ALA A 15 10.53 -16.57 38.20
C ALA A 15 9.06 -16.94 38.46
N SER A 16 8.14 -16.16 37.89
CA SER A 16 6.71 -16.48 37.86
C SER A 16 6.43 -17.64 36.88
N CYS A 17 6.50 -18.87 37.38
CA CYS A 17 6.04 -20.05 36.67
C CYS A 17 4.49 -20.08 36.67
N VAL A 18 3.86 -19.88 35.51
CA VAL A 18 2.45 -20.27 35.32
C VAL A 18 2.43 -21.75 34.95
N SER A 19 2.14 -22.59 35.95
CA SER A 19 2.14 -24.04 35.79
C SER A 19 0.90 -24.52 35.01
N VAL A 20 1.14 -25.13 33.85
CA VAL A 20 0.15 -25.95 33.15
C VAL A 20 -0.23 -27.13 34.03
N ARG A 21 -1.53 -27.36 34.23
CA ARG A 21 -2.03 -28.57 34.90
C ARG A 21 -2.30 -29.65 33.85
N VAL A 22 -1.45 -30.66 33.81
CA VAL A 22 -1.79 -31.96 33.20
C VAL A 22 -2.81 -32.63 34.13
N SER A 23 -3.91 -33.11 33.56
CA SER A 23 -4.93 -33.87 34.29
C SER A 23 -5.12 -35.21 33.57
N ASP A 24 -4.39 -36.21 34.03
CA ASP A 24 -4.55 -37.61 33.62
C ASP A 24 -5.61 -38.27 34.51
N ASP A 25 -6.63 -38.86 33.90
CA ASP A 25 -7.52 -39.83 34.55
C ASP A 25 -7.85 -40.94 33.52
N PRO A 26 -7.62 -42.23 33.82
CA PRO A 26 -7.57 -43.26 32.79
C PRO A 26 -8.88 -44.03 32.56
N ALA A 27 -9.16 -44.21 31.26
CA ALA A 27 -9.76 -45.42 30.67
C ALA A 27 -11.13 -45.92 31.15
N LEU A 28 -12.14 -45.75 30.29
CA LEU A 28 -12.93 -46.82 29.62
C LEU A 28 -14.38 -46.35 29.34
N ALA A 29 -14.69 -46.02 28.08
CA ALA A 29 -15.52 -46.90 27.23
C ALA A 29 -15.89 -46.28 25.87
N ALA A 30 -15.87 -47.15 24.86
CA ALA A 30 -16.74 -47.18 23.69
C ALA A 30 -16.60 -46.14 22.55
N THR A 31 -16.69 -46.73 21.34
CA THR A 31 -17.13 -46.16 20.06
C THR A 31 -16.05 -45.58 19.16
N VAL A 32 -15.57 -46.45 18.27
CA VAL A 32 -14.85 -46.06 17.05
C VAL A 32 -15.84 -45.33 16.14
N ILE A 33 -15.62 -44.04 15.87
CA ILE A 33 -16.32 -43.31 14.80
C ILE A 33 -15.25 -42.72 13.90
N SER A 34 -15.10 -43.27 12.69
CA SER A 34 -14.28 -42.68 11.64
C SER A 34 -14.93 -41.39 11.15
N ALA A 35 -14.59 -40.27 11.79
CA ALA A 35 -14.85 -38.94 11.24
C ALA A 35 -13.77 -38.60 10.21
N VAL A 36 -14.08 -38.83 8.93
CA VAL A 36 -13.30 -38.29 7.82
C VAL A 36 -13.24 -36.77 7.93
N LEU A 37 -12.03 -36.21 7.96
CA LEU A 37 -11.83 -34.78 7.75
C LEU A 37 -12.33 -34.43 6.34
N PRO A 38 -13.22 -33.45 6.17
CA PRO A 38 -13.42 -32.84 4.87
C PRO A 38 -12.17 -32.03 4.52
N THR A 39 -11.33 -32.56 3.64
CA THR A 39 -10.31 -31.76 2.95
C THR A 39 -11.03 -30.62 2.25
N VAL A 40 -10.85 -29.39 2.74
CA VAL A 40 -11.37 -28.19 2.08
C VAL A 40 -10.48 -27.92 0.86
N THR A 41 -10.75 -28.65 -0.22
CA THR A 41 -10.19 -28.32 -1.53
C THR A 41 -10.71 -26.93 -1.90
N PRO A 42 -9.84 -25.94 -2.22
CA PRO A 42 -10.30 -24.69 -2.82
C PRO A 42 -10.87 -25.03 -4.20
N GLN A 43 -12.19 -25.23 -4.26
CA GLN A 43 -12.89 -25.44 -5.51
C GLN A 43 -12.82 -24.14 -6.30
N ALA A 44 -11.98 -24.11 -7.33
CA ALA A 44 -11.94 -23.04 -8.30
C ALA A 44 -13.34 -22.92 -8.94
N GLN A 45 -14.14 -21.95 -8.47
CA GLN A 45 -15.37 -21.60 -9.14
C GLN A 45 -15.01 -21.03 -10.51
N PRO A 46 -15.61 -21.55 -11.61
CA PRO A 46 -15.60 -20.82 -12.87
C PRO A 46 -16.48 -19.58 -12.68
N VAL A 47 -15.86 -18.46 -12.27
CA VAL A 47 -16.49 -17.15 -12.41
C VAL A 47 -16.72 -16.95 -13.91
N ALA A 48 -17.98 -16.91 -14.31
CA ALA A 48 -18.33 -16.64 -15.69
C ALA A 48 -17.92 -15.20 -16.02
N THR A 49 -16.83 -15.05 -16.77
CA THR A 49 -16.33 -13.75 -17.23
C THR A 49 -17.30 -13.14 -18.24
N THR A 50 -18.37 -12.50 -17.75
CA THR A 50 -19.13 -11.55 -18.56
C THR A 50 -18.28 -10.30 -18.71
N THR A 51 -17.51 -10.24 -19.79
CA THR A 51 -16.68 -9.08 -20.15
C THR A 51 -17.55 -7.83 -20.17
N PRO A 52 -17.35 -6.84 -19.28
CA PRO A 52 -17.94 -5.52 -19.48
C PRO A 52 -17.40 -4.97 -20.80
N PRO A 53 -18.19 -4.20 -21.59
CA PRO A 53 -17.64 -3.55 -22.76
C PRO A 53 -16.49 -2.64 -22.31
N SER A 54 -15.28 -2.95 -22.76
CA SER A 54 -14.09 -2.16 -22.45
C SER A 54 -14.29 -0.75 -22.99
N ALA A 55 -14.60 0.18 -22.09
CA ALA A 55 -14.55 1.60 -22.38
C ALA A 55 -13.08 1.97 -22.51
N THR A 56 -12.59 2.08 -23.75
CA THR A 56 -11.20 2.44 -24.03
C THR A 56 -10.87 3.79 -23.36
N PRO A 57 -9.92 3.85 -22.40
CA PRO A 57 -9.44 5.12 -21.89
C PRO A 57 -8.63 5.81 -22.98
N SER A 58 -9.24 6.78 -23.66
CA SER A 58 -8.61 7.56 -24.73
C SER A 58 -7.64 8.59 -24.12
N GLY A 59 -6.48 8.12 -23.65
CA GLY A 59 -5.51 8.90 -22.88
C GLY A 59 -4.07 8.40 -22.99
N ALA A 60 -3.47 8.58 -24.18
CA ALA A 60 -2.02 8.62 -24.42
C ALA A 60 -1.14 7.55 -23.73
N TYR A 61 -1.24 6.30 -24.17
CA TYR A 61 -0.14 5.33 -24.04
C TYR A 61 0.37 4.93 -25.43
N ASN A 62 1.69 4.81 -25.59
CA ASN A 62 2.26 4.08 -26.72
C ASN A 62 2.07 2.58 -26.46
N ILE A 63 1.85 1.80 -27.53
CA ILE A 63 1.55 0.36 -27.45
C ILE A 63 2.73 -0.47 -26.88
N ASP A 64 3.92 0.11 -26.76
CA ASP A 64 5.11 -0.52 -26.15
C ASP A 64 5.22 -0.34 -24.62
N GLY A 65 4.29 0.39 -23.99
CA GLY A 65 4.31 0.68 -22.56
C GLY A 65 5.24 1.83 -22.13
N THR A 66 5.84 2.54 -23.09
CA THR A 66 6.63 3.74 -22.82
C THR A 66 5.70 4.89 -22.42
N LEU A 67 6.00 5.50 -21.27
CA LEU A 67 5.34 6.72 -20.79
C LEU A 67 5.43 7.85 -21.85
N PRO A 68 4.44 8.76 -21.93
CA PRO A 68 4.57 9.96 -22.75
C PRO A 68 5.87 10.73 -22.43
N PRO A 69 6.47 11.44 -23.41
CA PRO A 69 7.57 12.35 -23.13
C PRO A 69 7.18 13.31 -21.99
N PRO A 70 8.08 13.60 -21.02
CA PRO A 70 7.77 14.55 -19.96
C PRO A 70 7.30 15.88 -20.54
N VAL A 71 6.09 16.29 -20.18
CA VAL A 71 5.59 17.63 -20.48
C VAL A 71 6.25 18.64 -19.54
N ASP A 72 6.22 19.92 -19.89
CA ASP A 72 6.59 21.01 -18.98
C ASP A 72 5.52 21.16 -17.90
N CYS A 73 5.50 20.24 -16.94
CA CYS A 73 4.65 20.32 -15.76
C CYS A 73 5.37 19.66 -14.56
N THR A 74 5.52 20.42 -13.49
CA THR A 74 6.13 20.00 -12.24
C THR A 74 5.06 19.99 -11.17
N VAL A 75 4.92 18.87 -10.45
CA VAL A 75 4.19 18.84 -9.18
C VAL A 75 5.14 19.22 -8.07
N THR A 76 4.71 20.15 -7.20
CA THR A 76 5.45 20.58 -6.00
C THR A 76 4.58 20.37 -4.77
N TRP A 77 5.14 19.86 -3.68
CA TRP A 77 4.46 19.73 -2.39
C TRP A 77 5.24 20.44 -1.28
N THR A 78 4.50 21.05 -0.36
CA THR A 78 5.05 21.94 0.67
C THR A 78 5.69 21.15 1.82
N SER A 79 6.80 21.66 2.36
CA SER A 79 7.48 21.08 3.54
C SER A 79 6.73 21.33 4.85
N GLY A 80 6.79 20.39 5.78
CA GLY A 80 6.13 20.52 7.09
C GLY A 80 4.67 20.06 7.12
N VAL A 81 4.16 19.56 5.99
CA VAL A 81 2.91 18.80 5.90
C VAL A 81 3.27 17.37 5.50
N GLU A 82 2.69 16.38 6.18
CA GLU A 82 2.90 14.98 5.84
C GLU A 82 2.14 14.62 4.55
N ARG A 83 2.83 13.91 3.64
CA ARG A 83 2.35 13.55 2.30
C ARG A 83 2.50 12.05 2.11
N THR A 84 1.40 11.38 1.77
CA THR A 84 1.41 9.95 1.44
C THR A 84 1.34 9.78 -0.07
N PHE A 85 2.24 8.97 -0.61
CA PHE A 85 2.26 8.55 -2.01
C PHE A 85 1.76 7.13 -2.11
N TYR A 86 0.86 6.88 -3.07
CA TYR A 86 0.18 5.61 -3.24
C TYR A 86 0.59 4.94 -4.55
N TYR A 87 0.42 3.62 -4.64
CA TYR A 87 0.60 2.87 -5.88
C TYR A 87 -0.51 3.11 -6.91
N GLU A 88 -1.70 3.53 -6.45
CA GLU A 88 -2.89 3.80 -7.26
C GLU A 88 -3.55 5.10 -6.78
N PRO A 89 -4.36 5.79 -7.60
CA PRO A 89 -5.08 7.00 -7.20
C PRO A 89 -6.30 6.68 -6.32
N SER A 90 -6.05 6.17 -5.11
CA SER A 90 -7.04 5.97 -4.05
C SER A 90 -6.39 6.04 -2.67
N GLU A 91 -7.05 6.64 -1.69
CA GLU A 91 -6.60 6.65 -0.29
C GLU A 91 -6.68 5.26 0.36
N SER A 92 -7.42 4.33 -0.26
CA SER A 92 -7.49 2.92 0.15
C SER A 92 -6.42 2.03 -0.49
N ALA A 93 -5.58 2.57 -1.38
CA ALA A 93 -4.55 1.81 -2.08
C ALA A 93 -3.33 1.53 -1.18
N GLU A 94 -2.43 0.66 -1.63
CA GLU A 94 -1.16 0.44 -0.94
C GLU A 94 -0.33 1.74 -0.93
N VAL A 95 0.20 2.07 0.25
CA VAL A 95 1.11 3.19 0.46
C VAL A 95 2.49 2.82 -0.05
N PHE A 96 3.01 3.61 -0.99
CA PHE A 96 4.39 3.52 -1.46
C PHE A 96 5.37 4.19 -0.49
N SER A 97 5.02 5.38 0.01
CA SER A 97 5.86 6.13 0.95
C SER A 97 5.09 7.25 1.64
N THR A 98 5.61 7.72 2.77
CA THR A 98 5.12 8.90 3.49
C THR A 98 6.28 9.84 3.77
N VAL A 99 6.15 11.13 3.44
CA VAL A 99 7.21 12.14 3.56
C VAL A 99 6.69 13.41 4.25
N GLY A 100 7.48 13.98 5.17
CA GLY A 100 7.18 15.27 5.82
C GLY A 100 7.98 16.46 5.25
N PHE A 101 8.85 16.22 4.27
CA PHE A 101 9.67 17.23 3.61
C PHE A 101 9.06 17.64 2.27
N GLY A 102 9.28 18.89 1.89
CA GLY A 102 8.81 19.44 0.62
C GLY A 102 9.68 18.95 -0.53
N GLY A 103 9.10 18.86 -1.71
CA GLY A 103 9.78 18.33 -2.89
C GLY A 103 9.02 18.63 -4.16
N ASN A 104 9.59 18.20 -5.28
CA ASN A 104 8.95 18.27 -6.58
C ASN A 104 9.32 17.07 -7.45
N ALA A 105 8.51 16.84 -8.48
CA ALA A 105 8.74 15.84 -9.52
C ALA A 105 8.07 16.27 -10.83
N PRO A 106 8.54 15.79 -12.00
CA PRO A 106 7.78 15.94 -13.25
C PRO A 106 6.43 15.22 -13.12
N ALA A 107 5.34 15.95 -13.30
CA ALA A 107 4.00 15.37 -13.37
C ALA A 107 3.84 14.66 -14.72
N GLN A 108 3.20 13.49 -14.72
CA GLN A 108 3.03 12.64 -15.90
C GLN A 108 1.58 12.24 -16.15
N ALA A 109 0.71 12.38 -15.16
CA ALA A 109 -0.72 12.11 -15.26
C ALA A 109 -1.52 12.91 -14.23
N MET A 110 -2.82 13.07 -14.49
CA MET A 110 -3.81 13.42 -13.47
C MET A 110 -4.97 12.41 -13.49
N THR A 111 -5.83 12.44 -12.48
CA THR A 111 -7.16 11.84 -12.55
C THR A 111 -8.26 12.90 -12.48
N THR A 112 -9.47 12.55 -12.94
CA THR A 112 -10.66 13.42 -12.90
C THR A 112 -11.07 13.83 -11.48
N ASP A 113 -10.70 13.07 -10.46
CA ASP A 113 -10.97 13.35 -9.04
C ASP A 113 -9.78 14.00 -8.30
N GLY A 114 -8.71 14.41 -9.01
CA GLY A 114 -7.63 15.23 -8.45
C GLY A 114 -6.48 14.47 -7.80
N TRP A 115 -6.09 13.31 -8.35
CA TRP A 115 -4.77 12.74 -8.10
C TRP A 115 -3.76 13.18 -9.14
N ILE A 116 -2.49 13.25 -8.75
CA ILE A 116 -1.36 13.59 -9.62
C ILE A 116 -0.40 12.41 -9.64
N GLY A 117 -0.11 11.90 -10.84
CA GLY A 117 0.81 10.80 -11.07
C GLY A 117 2.20 11.28 -11.48
N PHE A 118 3.25 10.79 -10.82
CA PHE A 118 4.66 11.08 -11.14
C PHE A 118 5.51 9.80 -11.11
N ASP A 119 6.66 9.80 -11.79
CA ASP A 119 7.61 8.66 -11.73
C ASP A 119 8.50 8.78 -10.47
N PRO A 120 8.56 7.76 -9.58
CA PRO A 120 9.37 7.81 -8.37
C PRO A 120 10.88 7.66 -8.61
N GLY A 121 11.33 7.45 -9.85
CA GLY A 121 12.75 7.30 -10.22
C GLY A 121 13.38 5.96 -9.83
N ILE A 122 12.62 5.06 -9.20
CA ILE A 122 13.07 3.73 -8.78
C ILE A 122 12.55 2.69 -9.77
N ALA A 123 13.45 1.90 -10.33
CA ALA A 123 13.10 0.85 -11.28
C ALA A 123 12.25 -0.25 -10.61
N GLN A 124 11.14 -0.62 -11.27
CA GLN A 124 10.27 -1.72 -10.86
C GLN A 124 9.99 -2.63 -12.04
N ALA A 125 10.23 -3.93 -11.87
CA ALA A 125 9.98 -4.92 -12.92
C ALA A 125 8.47 -5.09 -13.13
N GLY A 126 8.03 -5.04 -14.40
CA GLY A 126 6.62 -5.22 -14.79
C GLY A 126 5.75 -3.96 -14.68
N ASN A 127 6.14 -2.95 -13.91
CA ASN A 127 5.34 -1.73 -13.73
C ASN A 127 5.63 -0.71 -14.84
N THR A 128 4.71 -0.59 -15.79
CA THR A 128 4.74 0.36 -16.92
C THR A 128 3.47 1.22 -16.97
N GLY A 129 3.50 2.31 -17.75
CA GLY A 129 2.36 3.24 -17.87
C GLY A 129 1.80 3.72 -16.54
N PHE A 130 0.47 3.71 -16.41
CA PHE A 130 -0.27 4.12 -15.21
C PHE A 130 0.23 3.44 -13.91
N ARG A 131 0.48 2.12 -13.95
CA ARG A 131 0.92 1.33 -12.78
C ARG A 131 2.39 1.57 -12.39
N ARG A 132 3.15 2.30 -13.20
CA ARG A 132 4.50 2.79 -12.84
C ARG A 132 4.46 4.03 -11.95
N LEU A 133 3.42 4.85 -12.08
CA LEU A 133 3.32 6.14 -11.41
C LEU A 133 3.09 5.99 -9.90
N ARG A 134 3.42 7.05 -9.17
CA ARG A 134 2.98 7.27 -7.79
C ARG A 134 2.03 8.42 -7.73
N TRP A 135 1.00 8.21 -6.93
CA TRP A 135 -0.17 9.05 -6.87
C TRP A 135 -0.17 9.83 -5.57
N LEU A 136 -0.22 11.15 -5.71
CA LEU A 136 -0.40 12.10 -4.62
C LEU A 136 -1.77 12.77 -4.80
N LYS A 137 -2.57 12.85 -3.74
CA LYS A 137 -3.81 13.63 -3.76
C LYS A 137 -3.48 15.12 -3.79
N GLN A 138 -4.11 15.86 -4.71
CA GLN A 138 -3.97 17.31 -4.78
C GLN A 138 -4.77 17.98 -3.65
N ASP A 139 -4.17 18.99 -3.01
CA ASP A 139 -4.81 19.90 -2.07
C ASP A 139 -4.13 21.28 -2.10
N ASP A 140 -4.54 22.19 -1.21
CA ASP A 140 -4.05 23.58 -1.10
C ASP A 140 -2.52 23.73 -0.95
N THR A 141 -1.78 22.65 -0.68
CA THR A 141 -0.32 22.65 -0.48
C THR A 141 0.44 21.84 -1.53
N VAL A 142 -0.26 21.34 -2.56
CA VAL A 142 0.26 20.61 -3.71
C VAL A 142 -0.06 21.40 -4.99
N THR A 143 0.96 21.98 -5.62
CA THR A 143 0.80 22.81 -6.84
C THR A 143 1.26 22.06 -8.09
N LEU A 144 0.67 22.43 -9.22
CA LEU A 144 1.10 22.04 -10.57
C LEU A 144 1.55 23.30 -11.32
N GLU A 145 2.79 23.32 -11.77
CA GLU A 145 3.43 24.50 -12.37
C GLU A 145 4.15 24.12 -13.66
N GLY A 146 3.93 24.89 -14.74
CA GLY A 146 4.51 24.67 -16.07
C GLY A 146 3.49 24.86 -17.20
N ALA A 147 3.98 25.18 -18.40
CA ALA A 147 3.13 25.47 -19.55
C ALA A 147 2.40 24.24 -20.12
N GLY A 148 2.92 23.03 -19.83
CA GLY A 148 2.40 21.74 -20.28
C GLY A 148 1.38 21.08 -19.34
N CYS A 149 1.06 21.66 -18.18
CA CYS A 149 0.15 21.01 -17.22
C CYS A 149 -1.26 20.74 -17.77
N ALA A 150 -1.75 21.62 -18.68
CA ALA A 150 -3.03 21.41 -19.37
C ALA A 150 -3.00 20.28 -20.41
N SER A 151 -1.83 19.71 -20.71
CA SER A 151 -1.61 18.62 -21.67
C SER A 151 -1.32 17.28 -20.98
N LEU A 152 -1.40 17.20 -19.65
CA LEU A 152 -1.24 15.93 -18.93
C LEU A 152 -2.38 14.96 -19.31
N PRO A 153 -2.08 13.66 -19.53
CA PRO A 153 -3.09 12.62 -19.62
C PRO A 153 -3.99 12.61 -18.37
N VAL A 154 -5.30 12.53 -18.58
CA VAL A 154 -6.30 12.44 -17.51
C VAL A 154 -6.93 11.06 -17.51
N TYR A 155 -6.84 10.36 -16.38
CA TYR A 155 -7.43 9.04 -16.15
C TYR A 155 -8.65 9.14 -15.22
N VAL A 156 -9.40 8.05 -15.10
CA VAL A 156 -10.44 7.88 -14.07
C VAL A 156 -9.84 7.07 -12.92
N SER A 157 -10.09 7.48 -11.68
CA SER A 157 -9.67 6.73 -10.49
C SER A 157 -10.44 5.41 -10.36
N GLY A 158 -9.74 4.29 -10.17
CA GLY A 158 -10.36 2.99 -9.88
C GLY A 158 -10.78 2.17 -11.11
N GLU A 159 -10.40 2.58 -12.32
CA GLU A 159 -10.47 1.72 -13.51
C GLU A 159 -9.09 1.07 -13.74
N GLU A 160 -8.98 -0.24 -13.51
CA GLU A 160 -7.76 -1.08 -13.57
C GLU A 160 -7.32 -1.52 -14.97
#